data_AF-A0A950LLB2-F1
#
_entry.id   AF-A0A950LLB2-F1
#
_cell.length_a   1.000
_cell.length_b   1.000
_cell.length_c   1.000
_cell.angle_alpha   90.00
_cell.angle_beta   90.00
_cell.angle_gamma   90.00
#
_symmetry.space_group_name_H-M   'P 1'
#
loop_
_entity.id
_entity.type
_entity.pdbx_description
1 polymer ?
#
loop_
_entity_poly.entity_id
_entity_poly.type
_entity_poly.pdbx_seq_one_letter_code
_entity_poly.pdbx_strand_id
1 'polypeptide(L)' 'MGPAGRLIAFEGIDGCGKSTQARAVAAALGAVLTHEPGSTAVGARLRELLLAPDAPPPSPRTEALLMTADRAEHV' A
#
# COMPACT_ATOMS: atom_id res chain seq x y z
N MET A 1 -11.60 24.57 -11.60
CA MET A 1 -11.08 23.37 -10.91
C MET A 1 -12.26 22.61 -10.35
N GLY A 2 -12.42 21.33 -10.67
CA GLY A 2 -13.42 20.49 -10.03
C GLY A 2 -13.11 20.34 -8.53
N PRO A 3 -14.07 19.84 -7.73
CA PRO A 3 -13.81 19.52 -6.33
C PRO A 3 -12.62 18.56 -6.23
N ALA A 4 -11.69 18.84 -5.30
CA ALA A 4 -10.57 17.95 -5.03
C ALA A 4 -11.06 16.59 -4.53
N GLY A 5 -10.43 15.51 -4.99
CA GLY A 5 -10.69 14.15 -4.50
C GLY A 5 -10.40 14.01 -2.99
N ARG A 6 -10.73 12.85 -2.44
CA ARG A 6 -10.41 12.48 -1.06
C ARG A 6 -9.59 11.19 -1.07
N LEU A 7 -8.51 11.16 -0.30
CA LEU A 7 -7.76 9.95 0.01
C LEU A 7 -8.29 9.38 1.34
N ILE A 8 -8.68 8.09 1.33
CA ILE A 8 -9.16 7.37 2.51
C ILE A 8 -8.20 6.21 2.76
N ALA A 9 -7.45 6.27 3.87
CA ALA A 9 -6.52 5.22 4.27
C ALA A 9 -7.16 4.28 5.31
N PHE A 10 -6.96 2.98 5.14
CA PHE A 10 -7.41 1.94 6.08
C PHE A 10 -6.21 1.33 6.79
N GLU A 11 -6.06 1.62 8.08
CA GLU A 11 -4.93 1.19 8.92
C GLU A 11 -5.34 0.18 9.99
N GLY A 12 -4.39 -0.64 10.46
CA GLY A 12 -4.62 -1.63 11.51
C GLY A 12 -3.75 -2.89 11.40
N ILE A 13 -3.87 -3.78 12.38
CA ILE A 13 -3.10 -5.04 12.43
C ILE A 13 -3.50 -6.03 11.32
N ASP A 14 -2.67 -7.04 11.09
CA ASP A 14 -2.99 -8.09 10.14
C ASP A 14 -4.20 -8.91 10.57
N GLY A 15 -5.03 -9.29 9.60
CA GLY A 15 -6.29 -10.01 9.86
C GLY A 15 -7.45 -9.15 10.37
N CYS A 16 -7.29 -7.84 10.63
CA CYS A 16 -8.39 -7.01 11.16
C CYS A 16 -9.46 -6.60 10.11
N GLY A 17 -9.32 -7.04 8.85
CA GLY A 17 -10.32 -6.82 7.80
C GLY A 17 -10.11 -5.59 6.93
N LYS A 18 -8.95 -4.91 6.99
CA LYS A 18 -8.62 -3.71 6.19
C LYS A 18 -8.99 -3.85 4.71
N SER A 19 -8.49 -4.89 4.05
CA SER A 19 -8.72 -5.11 2.61
C SER A 19 -10.19 -5.39 2.27
N THR A 20 -10.94 -6.00 3.19
CA THR A 20 -12.38 -6.24 3.03
C THR A 20 -13.14 -4.92 3.07
N GLN A 21 -12.86 -4.08 4.07
CA GLN A 21 -13.52 -2.79 4.21
C GLN A 21 -13.13 -1.80 3.10
N ALA A 22 -11.85 -1.76 2.72
CA ALA A 22 -11.38 -0.93 1.62
C ALA A 22 -12.07 -1.27 0.30
N ARG A 23 -12.23 -2.57 -0.03
CA ARG A 23 -12.97 -3.01 -1.22
C ARG A 23 -14.45 -2.60 -1.17
N ALA A 24 -15.11 -2.78 -0.02
CA ALA A 24 -16.51 -2.44 0.14
C ALA A 24 -16.75 -0.93 -0.04
N VAL A 25 -15.92 -0.10 0.57
CA VAL A 25 -16.00 1.36 0.45
C VAL A 25 -15.65 1.84 -0.96
N ALA A 26 -14.61 1.29 -1.59
CA ALA A 26 -14.27 1.64 -2.96
C ALA A 26 -15.40 1.32 -3.93
N ALA A 27 -16.04 0.16 -3.80
CA ALA A 27 -17.21 -0.20 -4.60
C ALA A 27 -18.41 0.72 -4.36
N ALA A 28 -18.70 1.07 -3.10
CA ALA A 28 -19.81 1.95 -2.75
C ALA A 28 -19.63 3.39 -3.27
N LEU A 29 -18.39 3.87 -3.36
CA LEU A 29 -18.07 5.23 -3.81
C LEU A 29 -17.70 5.32 -5.29
N GLY A 30 -17.52 4.20 -6.00
CA GLY A 30 -16.92 4.18 -7.32
C GLY A 30 -15.48 4.73 -7.34
N ALA A 31 -14.74 4.53 -6.24
CA ALA A 31 -13.41 5.09 -6.05
C ALA A 31 -12.31 4.15 -6.57
N VAL A 32 -11.14 4.73 -6.88
CA VAL A 32 -9.93 3.96 -7.19
C VAL A 32 -9.47 3.24 -5.93
N LEU A 33 -9.35 1.91 -6.00
CA LEU A 33 -8.79 1.08 -4.95
C LEU A 33 -7.29 0.89 -5.19
N THR A 34 -6.49 1.15 -4.16
CA THR A 34 -5.04 0.98 -4.16
C THR A 34 -4.56 0.50 -2.78
N HIS A 35 -3.31 0.06 -2.69
CA HIS A 35 -2.67 -0.46 -1.47
C HIS A 35 -1.14 -0.27 -1.48
N GLU A 36 -0.57 -0.06 -0.30
CA GLU A 36 0.87 0.05 -0.08
C GLU A 36 1.36 -1.07 0.85
N PRO A 37 2.55 -1.64 0.64
CA PRO A 37 3.34 -1.52 -0.60
C PRO A 37 2.76 -2.41 -1.70
N GLY A 38 2.87 -2.00 -2.97
CA GLY A 38 2.65 -2.91 -4.10
C GLY A 38 1.74 -2.49 -5.25
N SER A 39 1.02 -1.37 -5.20
CA SER A 39 0.03 -1.07 -6.26
C SER A 39 0.60 -0.55 -7.58
N THR A 40 1.90 -0.32 -7.67
CA THR A 40 2.59 0.08 -8.91
C THR A 40 3.58 -1.01 -9.35
N ALA A 41 4.06 -0.94 -10.59
CA ALA A 41 5.05 -1.91 -11.08
C ALA A 41 6.34 -1.89 -10.25
N VAL A 42 6.80 -0.70 -9.87
CA VAL A 42 7.95 -0.53 -8.95
C VAL A 42 7.57 -0.99 -7.54
N GLY A 43 6.41 -0.58 -7.02
CA GLY A 43 5.93 -0.96 -5.70
C GLY A 43 5.82 -2.47 -5.52
N ALA A 44 5.40 -3.20 -6.56
CA ALA A 44 5.34 -4.66 -6.55
C ALA A 44 6.73 -5.29 -6.34
N ARG A 45 7.76 -4.74 -7.00
CA ARG A 45 9.16 -5.17 -6.79
C ARG A 45 9.68 -4.83 -5.40
N LEU A 46 9.34 -3.65 -4.89
CA LEU A 46 9.70 -3.26 -3.51
C LEU A 46 9.03 -4.18 -2.48
N ARG A 47 7.75 -4.54 -2.71
CA ARG A 47 7.01 -5.50 -1.87
C ARG A 47 7.66 -6.88 -1.88
N GLU A 48 8.11 -7.37 -3.03
CA GLU A 48 8.84 -8.64 -3.14
C GLU A 48 10.09 -8.63 -2.25
N LEU A 49 10.88 -7.54 -2.27
CA LEU A 49 12.08 -7.41 -1.43
C LEU A 49 11.76 -7.31 0.07
N LEU A 50 10.65 -6.67 0.44
CA LEU A 50 10.22 -6.52 1.83
C LEU A 50 9.70 -7.82 2.43
N LEU A 51 9.06 -8.66 1.61
CA LEU A 51 8.35 -9.86 2.07
C LEU A 51 9.02 -11.17 1.61
N ALA A 52 10.26 -11.11 1.11
CA ALA A 52 11.01 -12.26 0.62
C ALA A 52 11.18 -13.30 1.75
N PRO A 53 10.55 -14.50 1.65
CA PRO A 53 10.60 -15.50 2.72
C PRO A 53 11.95 -16.23 2.78
N ASP A 54 12.74 -16.16 1.71
CA ASP A 54 14.00 -16.86 1.48
C ASP A 54 15.24 -15.97 1.68
N ALA A 55 15.05 -14.73 2.16
CA ALA A 55 16.12 -13.80 2.48
C ALA A 55 16.03 -13.29 3.92
N PRO A 56 17.16 -12.90 4.54
CA PRO A 56 17.11 -12.13 5.77
C PRO A 56 16.31 -10.84 5.57
N PRO A 57 15.51 -10.41 6.56
CA PRO A 57 14.77 -9.17 6.44
C PRO A 57 15.75 -7.98 6.27
N PRO A 58 15.34 -6.92 5.55
CA PRO A 58 16.14 -5.71 5.46
C PRO A 58 16.41 -5.14 6.85
N SER A 59 17.51 -4.38 6.99
CA SER A 59 17.71 -3.59 8.21
C SER A 59 16.52 -2.64 8.43
N PRO A 60 16.18 -2.25 9.67
CA PRO A 60 15.04 -1.35 9.92
C PRO A 60 15.11 -0.04 9.11
N ARG A 61 16.33 0.48 8.88
CA ARG A 61 16.53 1.68 8.05
C ARG A 61 16.24 1.41 6.58
N THR A 62 16.69 0.27 6.07
CA THR A 62 16.43 -0.15 4.69
C THR A 62 14.93 -0.34 4.48
N GLU A 63 14.25 -1.04 5.39
CA GLU A 63 12.80 -1.26 5.35
C GLU A 63 12.02 0.06 5.27
N ALA A 64 12.33 1.00 6.16
CA ALA A 64 11.68 2.31 6.18
C ALA A 64 11.88 3.09 4.86
N LEU A 65 13.10 3.04 4.29
CA LEU A 65 13.41 3.69 3.02
C LEU A 65 12.69 3.04 1.83
N LEU A 66 12.58 1.71 1.79
CA LEU A 66 11.84 1.00 0.75
C LEU A 66 10.34 1.30 0.82
N MET A 67 9.76 1.33 2.04
CA MET A 67 8.36 1.76 2.24
C MET A 67 8.13 3.20 1.80
N THR A 68 9.10 4.08 2.04
CA THR A 68 9.03 5.48 1.59
C THR A 68 9.15 5.59 0.07
N ALA A 69 10.00 4.77 -0.55
CA ALA A 69 10.15 4.71 -2.00
C ALA A 69 8.87 4.21 -2.69
N ASP A 70 8.20 3.18 -2.13
CA ASP A 70 6.89 2.73 -2.62
C ASP A 70 5.84 3.84 -2.54
N ARG A 71 5.75 4.53 -1.40
CA ARG A 71 4.87 5.68 -1.18
C ARG A 71 5.12 6.82 -2.16
N ALA A 72 6.38 7.13 -2.46
CA ALA A 72 6.76 8.21 -3.38
C ALA A 72 6.35 7.92 -4.84
N GLU A 73 6.27 6.64 -5.21
CA GLU A 73 5.83 6.16 -6.52
C GLU A 73 4.32 5.88 -6.55
N HIS A 74 3.62 5.99 -5.42
CA HIS A 74 2.22 5.61 -5.30
C HIS A 74 1.28 6.65 -5.94
N VAL A 75 0.33 6.14 -6.75
CA VAL A 75 -0.72 6.90 -7.48
C VAL A 75 -0.18 7.92 -8.48
#